data_AF-A0A1V3ND25-F1
#
_entry.id   AF-A0A1V3ND25-F1
#
_cell.length_a   1.000
_cell.length_b   1.000
_cell.length_c   1.000
_cell.angle_alpha   90.00
_cell.angle_beta   90.00
_cell.angle_gamma   90.00
#
_symmetry.space_group_name_H-M   'P 1'
#
loop_
_entity.id
_entity.type
_entity.pdbx_description
1 polymer ?
#
loop_
_entity_poly.entity_id
_entity_poly.type
_entity_poly.pdbx_seq_one_letter_code
_entity_poly.pdbx_strand_id
1 'polypeptide(L)'
;MDIYFSWYSEQFFLECASKAKYSDVGQLDSERVRAYLDAERQYRERKGYLADLRGSPTQVWNRMAMYHKLLQYPVVMKTRTTELWRTTHRTVKALYTMVIMTLFTVLLFHTFRAAHRLTITLLLMIALVHALRDYLHDEMVNRITGWVRKGRPLARTRILKPLTGEEMGAQLVWFDYSPPARLPDNVKRNAGRGQTGEEMQAVLYRTRLTLESKALGQDQIQEVLGLDLEPLCELIEGGQNRLFAQTNDEEVQNGVLVHEIERQHSYTLLVVCTVPGDPVARAQRWSVTLSVRGIAQCEARDADWPTPA
;
A
#
# COMPACT_ATOMS: atom_id res chain seq x y z
N MET A 1 -24.92 -9.83 -10.13
CA MET A 1 -25.43 -9.52 -8.79
C MET A 1 -26.94 -9.63 -8.74
N ASP A 2 -27.66 -8.93 -9.62
CA ASP A 2 -29.13 -8.95 -9.70
C ASP A 2 -29.75 -10.36 -9.82
N ILE A 3 -29.10 -11.25 -10.59
CA ILE A 3 -29.53 -12.66 -10.71
C ILE A 3 -29.66 -13.39 -9.36
N TYR A 4 -28.78 -13.10 -8.40
CA TYR A 4 -28.82 -13.75 -7.08
C TYR A 4 -30.05 -13.29 -6.29
N PHE A 5 -30.36 -11.99 -6.29
CA PHE A 5 -31.53 -11.46 -5.58
C PHE A 5 -32.83 -11.97 -6.19
N SER A 6 -32.93 -11.95 -7.52
CA SER A 6 -34.06 -12.51 -8.25
C SER A 6 -34.25 -14.01 -7.95
N TRP A 7 -33.18 -14.81 -7.94
CA TRP A 7 -33.26 -16.23 -7.58
C TRP A 7 -33.62 -16.43 -6.10
N TYR A 8 -33.03 -15.64 -5.20
CA TYR A 8 -33.27 -15.74 -3.76
C TYR A 8 -34.72 -15.41 -3.39
N SER A 9 -35.31 -14.38 -4.00
CA SER A 9 -36.72 -14.03 -3.78
C SER A 9 -37.65 -15.14 -4.28
N GLU A 10 -37.39 -15.72 -5.45
CA GLU A 10 -38.14 -16.88 -5.96
C GLU A 10 -38.05 -18.08 -5.01
N GLN A 11 -36.85 -18.43 -4.54
CA GLN A 11 -36.67 -19.55 -3.60
C GLN A 11 -37.39 -19.30 -2.28
N PHE A 12 -37.38 -18.07 -1.76
CA PHE A 12 -38.11 -17.71 -0.56
C PHE A 12 -39.62 -17.96 -0.72
N PHE A 13 -40.21 -17.52 -1.83
CA PHE A 13 -41.64 -17.75 -2.10
C PHE A 13 -41.97 -19.23 -2.35
N LEU A 14 -41.09 -19.97 -3.02
CA LEU A 14 -41.25 -21.42 -3.21
C LEU A 14 -41.12 -22.18 -1.88
N GLU A 15 -40.23 -21.76 -1.00
CA GLU A 15 -40.10 -22.31 0.35
C GLU A 15 -41.37 -22.05 1.16
N CYS A 16 -41.91 -20.82 1.10
CA CYS A 16 -43.21 -20.50 1.68
C CYS A 16 -44.32 -21.39 1.10
N ALA A 17 -44.34 -21.61 -0.21
CA ALA A 17 -45.33 -22.45 -0.88
C ALA A 17 -45.23 -23.94 -0.52
N SER A 18 -44.04 -24.42 -0.14
CA SER A 18 -43.84 -25.81 0.29
C SER A 18 -44.32 -26.11 1.72
N LYS A 19 -44.58 -25.08 2.53
CA LYS A 19 -45.00 -25.26 3.93
C LYS A 19 -46.47 -25.63 4.00
N ALA A 20 -46.82 -26.56 4.88
CA ALA A 20 -48.18 -27.10 5.01
C ALA A 20 -49.26 -26.03 5.26
N LYS A 21 -48.92 -24.92 5.91
CA LYS A 21 -49.84 -23.80 6.20
C LYS A 21 -50.09 -22.88 4.99
N TYR A 22 -49.45 -23.13 3.85
CA TYR A 22 -49.65 -22.33 2.64
C TYR A 22 -51.03 -22.55 2.01
N SER A 23 -51.66 -23.70 2.24
CA SER A 23 -53.05 -23.95 1.81
C SER A 23 -54.07 -23.04 2.51
N ASP A 24 -53.71 -22.50 3.67
CA ASP A 24 -54.57 -21.60 4.45
C ASP A 24 -54.41 -20.13 4.00
N VAL A 25 -53.47 -19.87 3.08
CA VAL A 25 -53.28 -18.56 2.47
C VAL A 25 -54.40 -18.35 1.46
N GLY A 26 -55.09 -17.21 1.56
CA GLY A 26 -56.22 -16.89 0.69
C GLY A 26 -55.86 -16.94 -0.81
N GLN A 27 -56.84 -17.28 -1.64
CA GLN A 27 -56.66 -17.42 -3.09
C GLN A 27 -55.99 -16.18 -3.72
N LEU A 28 -56.38 -14.98 -3.29
CA LEU A 28 -55.84 -13.71 -3.77
C LEU A 28 -54.31 -13.59 -3.55
N ASP A 29 -53.80 -14.02 -2.40
CA ASP A 29 -52.37 -13.92 -2.10
C ASP A 29 -51.57 -15.02 -2.81
N SER A 30 -52.18 -16.21 -3.01
CA SER A 30 -51.57 -17.26 -3.83
C SER A 30 -51.41 -16.84 -5.30
N GLU A 31 -52.39 -16.11 -5.85
CA GLU A 31 -52.34 -15.57 -7.21
C GLU A 31 -51.28 -14.48 -7.34
N ARG A 32 -51.15 -13.60 -6.34
CA ARG A 32 -50.09 -12.59 -6.28
C ARG A 32 -48.69 -13.21 -6.28
N VAL A 33 -48.48 -14.28 -5.49
CA VAL A 33 -47.21 -14.99 -5.47
C VAL A 33 -46.92 -15.60 -6.84
N ARG A 34 -47.89 -16.25 -7.49
CA ARG A 34 -47.70 -16.79 -8.85
C ARG A 34 -47.37 -15.69 -9.87
N ALA A 35 -48.09 -14.58 -9.85
CA ALA A 35 -47.83 -13.45 -10.73
C ALA A 35 -46.41 -12.88 -10.53
N TYR A 36 -45.93 -12.83 -9.29
CA TYR A 36 -44.55 -12.42 -8.98
C TYR A 36 -43.51 -13.42 -9.54
N LEU A 37 -43.72 -14.73 -9.34
CA LEU A 37 -42.82 -15.77 -9.86
C LEU A 37 -42.72 -15.72 -11.40
N ASP A 38 -43.85 -15.51 -12.08
CA ASP A 38 -43.89 -15.37 -13.54
C ASP A 38 -43.19 -14.08 -14.00
N ALA A 39 -43.38 -12.96 -13.29
CA ALA A 39 -42.71 -11.70 -13.59
C ALA A 39 -41.18 -11.81 -13.45
N GLU A 40 -40.69 -12.48 -12.39
CA GLU A 40 -39.26 -12.74 -12.19
C GLU A 40 -38.68 -13.65 -13.27
N ARG A 41 -39.43 -14.68 -13.69
CA ARG A 41 -39.01 -15.57 -14.78
C ARG A 41 -38.83 -14.80 -16.09
N GLN A 42 -39.81 -13.96 -16.45
CA GLN A 42 -39.73 -13.11 -17.63
C GLN A 42 -38.60 -12.08 -17.51
N TYR A 43 -38.36 -11.55 -16.32
CA TYR A 43 -37.24 -10.65 -16.06
C TYR A 43 -35.89 -11.30 -16.40
N ARG A 44 -35.68 -12.54 -15.93
CA ARG A 44 -34.47 -13.31 -16.21
C ARG A 44 -34.33 -13.69 -17.67
N GLU A 45 -35.43 -13.95 -18.36
CA GLU A 45 -35.42 -14.20 -19.80
C GLU A 45 -34.95 -12.96 -20.57
N ARG A 46 -35.53 -11.77 -20.27
CA ARG A 46 -35.13 -10.50 -20.88
C ARG A 46 -33.64 -10.16 -20.64
N LYS A 47 -33.11 -10.52 -19.48
CA LYS A 47 -31.71 -10.28 -19.11
C LYS A 47 -30.75 -11.40 -19.51
N GLY A 48 -31.25 -12.51 -20.06
CA GLY A 48 -30.43 -13.67 -20.44
C GLY A 48 -29.93 -14.54 -19.28
N TYR A 49 -30.46 -14.34 -18.07
CA TYR A 49 -30.03 -15.03 -16.84
C TYR A 49 -30.47 -16.50 -16.75
N LEU A 50 -31.40 -16.94 -17.60
CA LEU A 50 -31.86 -18.33 -17.61
C LEU A 50 -30.74 -19.34 -17.93
N ALA A 51 -29.67 -18.92 -18.62
CA ALA A 51 -28.52 -19.78 -18.89
C ALA A 51 -27.78 -20.18 -17.60
N ASP A 52 -27.69 -19.27 -16.63
CA ASP A 52 -27.00 -19.48 -15.36
C ASP A 52 -27.79 -20.35 -14.38
N LEU A 53 -29.07 -20.60 -14.67
CA LEU A 53 -29.94 -21.48 -13.88
C LEU A 53 -30.03 -22.91 -14.46
N ARG A 54 -29.32 -23.19 -15.56
CA ARG A 54 -29.26 -24.54 -16.15
C ARG A 54 -28.27 -25.42 -15.40
N GLY A 55 -28.65 -26.67 -15.15
CA GLY A 55 -27.80 -27.69 -14.53
C GLY A 55 -28.53 -28.49 -13.47
N SER A 56 -27.77 -29.27 -12.69
CA SER A 56 -28.31 -29.95 -11.51
C SER A 56 -28.61 -28.92 -10.39
N PRO A 57 -29.54 -29.22 -9.46
CA PRO A 57 -29.84 -28.34 -8.33
C PRO A 57 -28.58 -27.93 -7.54
N THR A 58 -27.64 -28.85 -7.37
CA THR A 58 -26.35 -28.60 -6.71
C THR A 58 -25.47 -27.61 -7.49
N GLN A 59 -25.45 -27.68 -8.82
CA GLN A 59 -24.67 -26.75 -9.65
C GLN A 59 -25.25 -25.32 -9.56
N VAL A 60 -26.57 -25.20 -9.61
CA VAL A 60 -27.26 -23.91 -9.46
C VAL A 60 -26.99 -23.36 -8.06
N TRP A 61 -27.15 -24.17 -7.01
CA TRP A 61 -26.85 -23.77 -5.64
C TRP A 61 -25.40 -23.28 -5.49
N ASN A 62 -24.42 -24.02 -6.02
CA ASN A 62 -23.02 -23.63 -5.94
C ASN A 62 -22.74 -22.30 -6.66
N ARG A 63 -23.36 -22.06 -7.81
CA ARG A 63 -23.24 -20.80 -8.56
C ARG A 63 -23.86 -19.64 -7.78
N MET A 64 -25.02 -19.84 -7.17
CA MET A 64 -25.70 -18.81 -6.35
C MET A 64 -24.96 -18.54 -5.03
N ALA A 65 -24.45 -19.57 -4.38
CA ALA A 65 -23.59 -19.43 -3.20
C ALA A 65 -22.31 -18.67 -3.50
N MET A 66 -21.75 -18.84 -4.71
CA MET A 66 -20.63 -18.02 -5.18
C MET A 66 -21.04 -16.55 -5.32
N TYR A 67 -22.17 -16.24 -5.95
CA TYR A 67 -22.65 -14.85 -6.05
C TYR A 67 -22.92 -14.22 -4.68
N HIS A 68 -23.48 -14.98 -3.74
CA HIS A 68 -23.65 -14.53 -2.36
C HIS A 68 -22.31 -14.19 -1.69
N LYS A 69 -21.31 -15.06 -1.83
CA LYS A 69 -19.96 -14.80 -1.30
C LYS A 69 -19.32 -13.56 -1.91
N LEU A 70 -19.56 -13.29 -3.20
CA LEU A 70 -19.08 -12.08 -3.87
C LEU A 70 -19.78 -10.81 -3.38
N LEU A 71 -21.02 -10.90 -2.90
CA LEU A 71 -21.73 -9.79 -2.25
C LEU A 71 -21.21 -9.54 -0.83
N GLN A 72 -20.90 -10.62 -0.10
CA GLN A 72 -20.47 -10.53 1.29
C GLN A 72 -19.01 -10.11 1.43
N TYR A 73 -18.14 -10.58 0.54
CA TYR A 73 -16.71 -10.28 0.57
C TYR A 73 -16.32 -9.54 -0.70
N PRO A 74 -15.82 -8.29 -0.61
CA PRO A 74 -15.24 -7.63 -1.76
C PRO A 74 -14.10 -8.52 -2.28
N VAL A 75 -14.04 -8.67 -3.60
CA VAL A 75 -13.05 -9.52 -4.24
C VAL A 75 -11.67 -8.87 -4.08
N VAL A 76 -10.95 -9.27 -3.04
CA VAL A 76 -9.58 -8.81 -2.80
C VAL A 76 -8.69 -9.44 -3.88
N MET A 77 -8.11 -8.59 -4.72
CA MET A 77 -7.17 -9.04 -5.75
C MET A 77 -5.94 -9.65 -5.08
N LYS A 78 -5.45 -10.76 -5.62
CA LYS A 78 -4.22 -11.37 -5.12
C LYS A 78 -3.05 -10.53 -5.60
N THR A 79 -2.26 -10.01 -4.68
CA THR A 79 -1.06 -9.24 -4.98
C THR A 79 0.18 -10.10 -4.79
N ARG A 80 1.13 -10.02 -5.72
CA ARG A 80 2.44 -10.66 -5.58
C ARG A 80 3.52 -9.59 -5.68
N THR A 81 4.10 -9.24 -4.54
CA THR A 81 5.17 -8.24 -4.45
C THR A 81 6.51 -8.87 -4.74
N THR A 82 7.27 -8.26 -5.65
CA THR A 82 8.67 -8.59 -5.91
C THR A 82 9.54 -7.43 -5.48
N GLU A 83 10.48 -7.69 -4.56
CA GLU A 83 11.44 -6.70 -4.10
C GLU A 83 12.57 -6.56 -5.13
N LEU A 84 12.62 -5.42 -5.84
CA LEU A 84 13.69 -5.15 -6.81
C LEU A 84 14.98 -4.70 -6.11
N TRP A 85 14.87 -4.15 -4.90
CA TRP A 85 16.02 -3.75 -4.10
C TRP A 85 16.96 -4.92 -3.81
N ARG A 86 16.42 -6.02 -3.27
CA ARG A 86 17.23 -7.16 -2.81
C ARG A 86 17.97 -7.83 -3.97
N THR A 87 17.31 -7.92 -5.13
CA THR A 87 17.91 -8.46 -6.35
C THR A 87 19.01 -7.53 -6.88
N THR A 88 18.74 -6.22 -6.97
CA THR A 88 19.74 -5.23 -7.41
C THR A 88 20.97 -5.21 -6.51
N HIS A 89 20.78 -5.15 -5.19
CA HIS A 89 21.87 -5.16 -4.22
C HIS A 89 22.71 -6.44 -4.32
N ARG A 90 22.07 -7.61 -4.48
CA ARG A 90 22.77 -8.88 -4.67
C ARG A 90 23.61 -8.90 -5.95
N THR A 91 23.07 -8.39 -7.06
CA THR A 91 23.80 -8.30 -8.32
C THR A 91 24.98 -7.34 -8.24
N VAL A 92 24.80 -6.15 -7.66
CA VAL A 92 25.88 -5.17 -7.46
C VAL A 92 26.97 -5.75 -6.55
N LYS A 93 26.58 -6.40 -5.45
CA LYS A 93 27.53 -7.06 -4.53
C LYS A 93 28.34 -8.13 -5.24
N ALA A 94 27.69 -9.00 -6.03
CA ALA A 94 28.37 -10.05 -6.78
C ALA A 94 29.35 -9.49 -7.82
N LEU A 95 28.91 -8.51 -8.61
CA LEU A 95 29.75 -7.87 -9.62
C LEU A 95 30.96 -7.16 -8.99
N TYR A 96 30.74 -6.42 -7.92
CA TYR A 96 31.80 -5.72 -7.20
C TYR A 96 32.80 -6.70 -6.57
N THR A 97 32.31 -7.80 -5.98
CA THR A 97 33.17 -8.88 -5.46
C THR A 97 34.05 -9.46 -6.57
N MET A 98 33.46 -9.76 -7.73
CA MET A 98 34.19 -10.30 -8.88
C MET A 98 35.30 -9.34 -9.34
N VAL A 99 34.97 -8.06 -9.54
CA VAL A 99 35.93 -7.04 -9.98
C VAL A 99 37.08 -6.88 -8.99
N ILE A 100 36.79 -6.82 -7.68
CA ILE A 100 37.83 -6.69 -6.67
C ILE A 100 38.70 -7.94 -6.58
N MET A 101 38.10 -9.13 -6.61
CA MET A 101 38.88 -10.37 -6.60
C MET A 101 39.84 -10.40 -7.79
N THR A 102 39.36 -10.08 -8.99
CA THR A 102 40.22 -10.02 -10.17
C THR A 102 41.34 -8.97 -10.03
N LEU A 103 41.00 -7.75 -9.59
CA LEU A 103 41.99 -6.69 -9.38
C LEU A 103 43.04 -7.07 -8.33
N PHE A 104 42.59 -7.67 -7.23
CA PHE A 104 43.45 -8.11 -6.14
C PHE A 104 44.38 -9.22 -6.59
N THR A 105 43.88 -10.21 -7.34
CA THR A 105 44.72 -11.28 -7.91
C THR A 105 45.79 -10.72 -8.84
N VAL A 106 45.45 -9.74 -9.69
CA VAL A 106 46.41 -9.08 -10.59
C VAL A 106 47.44 -8.29 -9.79
N LEU A 107 47.00 -7.50 -8.80
CA LEU A 107 47.89 -6.70 -7.95
C LEU A 107 48.87 -7.60 -7.22
N LEU A 108 48.37 -8.65 -6.56
CA LEU A 108 49.14 -9.64 -5.83
C LEU A 108 50.17 -10.31 -6.76
N PHE A 109 49.77 -10.71 -7.97
CA PHE A 109 50.69 -11.30 -8.94
C PHE A 109 51.78 -10.32 -9.39
N HIS A 110 51.45 -9.03 -9.55
CA HIS A 110 52.42 -7.99 -9.88
C HIS A 110 53.40 -7.71 -8.73
N THR A 111 52.93 -7.62 -7.48
CA THR A 111 53.80 -7.48 -6.30
C THR A 111 54.71 -8.69 -6.12
N PHE A 112 54.20 -9.91 -6.34
CA PHE A 112 55.01 -11.13 -6.32
C PHE A 112 56.12 -11.11 -7.37
N ARG A 113 55.87 -10.58 -8.58
CA ARG A 113 56.90 -10.44 -9.61
C ARG A 113 57.95 -9.38 -9.28
N ALA A 114 57.55 -8.29 -8.62
CA ALA A 114 58.44 -7.19 -8.26
C ALA A 114 59.30 -7.46 -7.00
N ALA A 115 58.86 -8.35 -6.11
CA ALA A 115 59.54 -8.65 -4.86
C ALA A 115 60.60 -9.76 -5.02
N HIS A 116 61.85 -9.38 -5.31
CA HIS A 116 62.99 -10.32 -5.33
C HIS A 116 63.64 -10.56 -3.94
N ARG A 117 63.34 -9.74 -2.92
CA ARG A 117 63.80 -9.90 -1.53
C ARG A 117 62.75 -9.35 -0.55
N LEU A 118 62.66 -10.00 0.63
CA LEU A 118 61.86 -9.68 1.84
C LEU A 118 60.44 -10.29 1.90
N THR A 119 60.36 -11.46 2.54
CA THR A 119 59.13 -12.22 2.85
C THR A 119 58.20 -11.52 3.84
N ILE A 120 58.74 -10.77 4.81
CA ILE A 120 57.95 -10.09 5.85
C ILE A 120 57.21 -8.89 5.28
N THR A 121 57.87 -8.07 4.44
CA THR A 121 57.23 -6.92 3.79
C THR A 121 56.12 -7.35 2.85
N LEU A 122 56.30 -8.48 2.15
CA LEU A 122 55.25 -9.06 1.31
C LEU A 122 54.03 -9.48 2.12
N LEU A 123 54.22 -10.20 3.24
CA LEU A 123 53.13 -10.68 4.08
C LEU A 123 52.34 -9.52 4.72
N LEU A 124 53.05 -8.47 5.16
CA LEU A 124 52.43 -7.23 5.63
C LEU A 124 51.61 -6.54 4.54
N MET A 125 52.14 -6.49 3.30
CA MET A 125 51.45 -5.88 2.17
C MET A 125 50.17 -6.64 1.84
N ILE A 126 50.21 -7.97 1.75
CA ILE A 126 49.03 -8.81 1.50
C ILE A 126 47.97 -8.61 2.58
N ALA A 127 48.37 -8.59 3.87
CA ALA A 127 47.46 -8.36 4.98
C ALA A 127 46.80 -6.96 4.91
N LEU A 128 47.57 -5.92 4.59
CA LEU A 128 47.06 -4.55 4.44
C LEU A 128 46.02 -4.46 3.31
N VAL A 129 46.29 -5.06 2.16
CA VAL A 129 45.35 -5.01 1.03
C VAL A 129 44.08 -5.81 1.38
N HIS A 130 44.19 -6.94 2.10
CA HIS A 130 43.01 -7.69 2.54
C HIS A 130 42.15 -6.92 3.56
N ALA A 131 42.76 -6.24 4.52
CA ALA A 131 42.04 -5.41 5.48
C ALA A 131 41.33 -4.23 4.78
N LEU A 132 42.03 -3.57 3.83
CA LEU A 132 41.46 -2.47 3.05
C LEU A 132 40.30 -2.94 2.15
N ARG A 133 40.42 -4.14 1.57
CA ARG A 133 39.36 -4.78 0.79
C ARG A 133 38.08 -4.94 1.61
N ASP A 134 38.18 -5.48 2.83
CA ASP A 134 37.02 -5.75 3.65
C ASP A 134 36.36 -4.44 4.13
N TYR A 135 37.14 -3.43 4.52
CA TYR A 135 36.61 -2.12 4.92
C TYR A 135 35.89 -1.39 3.77
N LEU A 136 36.48 -1.35 2.57
CA LEU A 136 35.87 -0.71 1.41
C LEU A 136 34.68 -1.52 0.86
N HIS A 137 34.54 -2.79 1.23
CA HIS A 137 33.61 -3.68 0.55
C HIS A 137 32.17 -3.20 0.73
N ASP A 138 31.73 -3.09 1.98
CA ASP A 138 30.34 -2.81 2.29
C ASP A 138 29.94 -1.37 1.97
N GLU A 139 30.84 -0.41 2.20
CA GLU A 139 30.57 1.00 1.91
C GLU A 139 30.41 1.28 0.41
N MET A 140 31.29 0.72 -0.43
CA MET A 140 31.20 0.93 -1.87
C MET A 140 30.01 0.21 -2.48
N VAL A 141 29.69 -1.02 -2.03
CA VAL A 141 28.48 -1.72 -2.49
C VAL A 141 27.25 -0.88 -2.18
N ASN A 142 27.15 -0.32 -0.98
CA ASN A 142 26.01 0.53 -0.60
C ASN A 142 25.95 1.81 -1.45
N ARG A 143 27.09 2.48 -1.68
CA ARG A 143 27.17 3.70 -2.49
C ARG A 143 26.81 3.45 -3.96
N ILE A 144 27.35 2.39 -4.55
CA ILE A 144 27.06 1.98 -5.94
C ILE A 144 25.59 1.59 -6.07
N THR A 145 25.06 0.80 -5.12
CA THR A 145 23.65 0.40 -5.14
C THR A 145 22.75 1.64 -5.02
N GLY A 146 23.08 2.59 -4.14
CA GLY A 146 22.35 3.86 -4.01
C GLY A 146 22.36 4.69 -5.30
N TRP A 147 23.49 4.75 -6.00
CA TRP A 147 23.61 5.45 -7.27
C TRP A 147 22.80 4.77 -8.39
N VAL A 148 22.93 3.44 -8.53
CA VAL A 148 22.18 2.62 -9.50
C VAL A 148 20.68 2.68 -9.23
N ARG A 149 20.28 2.81 -7.95
CA ARG A 149 18.87 2.88 -7.53
C ARG A 149 18.23 4.23 -7.84
N LYS A 150 18.98 5.32 -8.01
CA LYS A 150 18.42 6.67 -8.14
C LYS A 150 17.35 6.72 -9.26
N GLY A 151 16.07 6.82 -8.88
CA GLY A 151 14.92 6.86 -9.79
C GLY A 151 14.35 5.51 -10.24
N ARG A 152 14.87 4.37 -9.75
CA ARG A 152 14.34 3.03 -10.02
C ARG A 152 13.29 2.62 -8.96
N PRO A 153 12.27 1.83 -9.35
CA PRO A 153 11.26 1.35 -8.41
C PRO A 153 11.85 0.40 -7.38
N LEU A 154 11.44 0.55 -6.13
CA LEU A 154 11.82 -0.30 -5.00
C LEU A 154 11.21 -1.70 -5.13
N ALA A 155 9.92 -1.72 -5.49
CA ALA A 155 9.14 -2.93 -5.59
C ALA A 155 8.21 -2.87 -6.80
N ARG A 156 7.94 -4.06 -7.35
CA ARG A 156 6.92 -4.28 -8.37
C ARG A 156 5.93 -5.28 -7.82
N THR A 157 4.70 -4.85 -7.66
CA THR A 157 3.58 -5.68 -7.22
C THR A 157 2.76 -6.05 -8.44
N ARG A 158 2.63 -7.35 -8.73
CA ARG A 158 1.72 -7.83 -9.78
C ARG A 158 0.35 -8.08 -9.17
N ILE A 159 -0.68 -7.64 -9.87
CA ILE A 159 -2.07 -7.79 -9.46
C ILE A 159 -2.67 -8.91 -10.30
N LEU A 160 -3.17 -9.95 -9.63
CA LEU A 160 -3.66 -11.17 -10.26
C LEU A 160 -5.17 -11.31 -10.05
N LYS A 161 -5.88 -11.81 -11.06
CA LYS A 161 -7.28 -12.22 -10.94
C LYS A 161 -7.37 -13.29 -9.84
N PRO A 162 -8.27 -13.16 -8.85
CA PRO A 162 -8.32 -14.09 -7.72
C PRO A 162 -8.75 -15.50 -8.11
N LEU A 163 -9.59 -15.62 -9.16
CA LEU A 163 -10.10 -16.90 -9.65
C LEU A 163 -9.24 -17.54 -10.75
N THR A 164 -8.75 -16.77 -11.71
CA THR A 164 -7.99 -17.33 -12.86
C THR A 164 -6.47 -17.24 -12.69
N GLY A 165 -5.97 -16.39 -11.80
CA GLY A 165 -4.54 -16.16 -11.62
C GLY A 165 -3.87 -15.39 -12.77
N GLU A 166 -4.64 -14.87 -13.72
CA GLU A 166 -4.11 -14.03 -14.81
C GLU A 166 -3.66 -12.65 -14.30
N GLU A 167 -2.59 -12.12 -14.90
CA GLU A 167 -2.09 -10.77 -14.58
C GLU A 167 -3.09 -9.72 -15.08
N MET A 168 -3.67 -8.95 -14.16
CA MET A 168 -4.57 -7.83 -14.47
C MET A 168 -3.84 -6.50 -14.59
N GLY A 169 -2.64 -6.43 -14.02
CA GLY A 169 -1.87 -5.21 -13.95
C GLY A 169 -0.66 -5.32 -13.05
N ALA A 170 0.09 -4.23 -13.01
CA ALA A 170 1.25 -4.07 -12.15
C ALA A 170 1.22 -2.70 -11.48
N GLN A 171 1.63 -2.70 -10.21
CA GLN A 171 1.90 -1.51 -9.44
C GLN A 171 3.41 -1.40 -9.21
N LEU A 172 3.97 -0.25 -9.55
CA LEU A 172 5.36 0.09 -9.26
C LEU A 172 5.39 1.03 -8.06
N VAL A 173 6.28 0.75 -7.12
CA VAL A 173 6.43 1.54 -5.88
C VAL A 173 7.83 2.12 -5.84
N TRP A 174 7.93 3.42 -5.57
CA TRP A 174 9.19 4.13 -5.30
C TRP A 174 9.14 4.69 -3.88
N PHE A 175 10.30 4.63 -3.22
CA PHE A 175 10.52 5.21 -1.90
C PHE A 175 11.85 5.95 -1.94
N ASP A 176 11.79 7.28 -2.01
CA ASP A 176 12.96 8.14 -2.16
C ASP A 176 12.98 9.22 -1.08
N TYR A 177 14.17 9.49 -0.54
CA TYR A 177 14.43 10.67 0.27
C TYR A 177 14.80 11.81 -0.66
N SER A 178 14.01 12.89 -0.66
CA SER A 178 14.25 14.04 -1.52
C SER A 178 14.32 15.31 -0.71
N PRO A 179 15.31 16.19 -0.96
CA PRO A 179 15.24 17.54 -0.44
C PRO A 179 14.00 18.24 -1.03
N PRO A 180 13.43 19.22 -0.31
CA PRO A 180 12.21 19.91 -0.74
C PRO A 180 12.39 20.62 -2.09
N ALA A 181 13.61 21.09 -2.39
CA ALA A 181 13.95 21.71 -3.66
C ALA A 181 13.77 20.79 -4.87
N ARG A 182 13.91 19.46 -4.69
CA ARG A 182 13.80 18.46 -5.76
C ARG A 182 12.41 17.83 -5.87
N LEU A 183 11.45 18.27 -5.05
CA LEU A 183 10.07 17.82 -5.15
C LEU A 183 9.43 18.27 -6.49
N PRO A 184 8.53 17.46 -7.08
CA PRO A 184 7.78 17.85 -8.26
C PRO A 184 6.94 19.11 -8.01
N ASP A 185 6.79 19.96 -9.04
CA ASP A 185 6.07 21.24 -8.89
C ASP A 185 4.60 21.07 -8.48
N ASN A 186 3.95 19.99 -8.91
CA ASN A 186 2.59 19.64 -8.49
C ASN A 186 2.50 19.39 -6.98
N VAL A 187 3.55 18.81 -6.39
CA VAL A 187 3.62 18.54 -4.95
C VAL A 187 3.93 19.84 -4.20
N LYS A 188 4.88 20.65 -4.70
CA LYS A 188 5.25 21.96 -4.10
C LYS A 188 4.08 22.94 -4.04
N ARG A 189 3.26 23.01 -5.09
CA ARG A 189 2.05 23.86 -5.13
C ARG A 189 1.06 23.47 -4.03
N ASN A 190 0.90 22.16 -3.77
CA ASN A 190 -0.06 21.63 -2.82
C ASN A 190 0.48 21.50 -1.38
N ALA A 191 1.81 21.55 -1.19
CA ALA A 191 2.45 21.51 0.13
C ALA A 191 2.19 22.78 0.98
N GLY A 192 1.88 23.91 0.33
CA GLY A 192 1.62 25.19 0.99
C GLY A 192 2.88 26.01 1.25
N ARG A 193 2.77 27.35 1.09
CA ARG A 193 3.88 28.31 1.05
C ARG A 193 4.69 28.51 2.36
N GLY A 194 4.32 27.89 3.48
CA GLY A 194 4.80 28.28 4.81
C GLY A 194 5.59 27.25 5.62
N GLN A 195 5.74 26.01 5.16
CA GLN A 195 6.40 24.93 5.94
C GLN A 195 7.62 24.31 5.26
N THR A 196 8.01 24.82 4.09
CA THR A 196 9.22 24.38 3.39
C THR A 196 10.45 25.09 3.95
N GLY A 197 10.73 24.90 5.24
CA GLY A 197 12.01 25.30 5.83
C GLY A 197 13.15 24.44 5.25
N GLU A 198 14.37 24.98 5.20
CA GLU A 198 15.53 24.33 4.60
C GLU A 198 15.93 23.00 5.27
N GLU A 199 15.46 22.72 6.48
CA GLU A 199 15.77 21.50 7.25
C GLU A 199 14.75 20.36 7.07
N MET A 200 13.64 20.59 6.35
CA MET A 200 12.59 19.56 6.23
C MET A 200 13.00 18.47 5.25
N GLN A 201 13.33 17.27 5.77
CA GLN A 201 13.54 16.09 4.92
C GLN A 201 12.18 15.54 4.46
N ALA A 202 11.93 15.54 3.15
CA ALA A 202 10.71 14.98 2.58
C ALA A 202 10.94 13.51 2.16
N VAL A 203 10.08 12.62 2.67
CA VAL A 203 9.99 11.23 2.22
C VAL A 203 8.95 11.17 1.12
N LEU A 204 9.38 10.77 -0.08
CA LEU A 204 8.51 10.62 -1.24
C LEU A 204 8.16 9.15 -1.43
N TYR A 205 6.90 8.82 -1.14
CA TYR A 205 6.30 7.56 -1.54
C TYR A 205 5.50 7.78 -2.83
N ARG A 206 5.85 7.07 -3.89
CA ARG A 206 5.17 7.15 -5.18
C ARG A 206 4.69 5.77 -5.58
N THR A 207 3.43 5.68 -5.98
CA THR A 207 2.88 4.49 -6.64
C THR A 207 2.53 4.84 -8.08
N ARG A 208 2.69 3.86 -8.96
CA ARG A 208 2.16 3.93 -10.32
C ARG A 208 1.44 2.63 -10.60
N LEU A 209 0.13 2.73 -10.72
CA LEU A 209 -0.73 1.62 -11.05
C LEU A 209 -0.95 1.59 -12.57
N THR A 210 -0.73 0.43 -13.17
CA THR A 210 -1.00 0.15 -14.58
C THR A 210 -1.89 -1.08 -14.65
N LEU A 211 -3.12 -0.91 -15.13
CA LEU A 211 -4.07 -2.02 -15.32
C LEU A 211 -4.42 -2.19 -16.79
N GLU A 212 -4.73 -3.43 -17.14
CA GLU A 212 -5.35 -3.74 -18.41
C GLU A 212 -6.83 -3.39 -18.37
N SER A 213 -7.23 -2.42 -19.19
CA SER A 213 -8.63 -1.95 -19.30
C SER A 213 -9.63 -3.09 -19.58
N LYS A 214 -9.21 -4.15 -20.28
CA LYS A 214 -10.06 -5.33 -20.57
C LYS A 214 -10.26 -6.26 -19.37
N ALA A 215 -9.45 -6.15 -18.32
CA ALA A 215 -9.52 -7.03 -17.16
C ALA A 215 -10.55 -6.54 -16.13
N LEU A 216 -10.96 -5.28 -16.19
CA LEU A 216 -11.93 -4.68 -15.27
C LEU A 216 -13.33 -4.71 -15.88
N GLY A 217 -14.23 -5.48 -15.27
CA GLY A 217 -15.66 -5.44 -15.58
C GLY A 217 -16.40 -4.29 -14.89
N GLN A 218 -15.74 -3.55 -14.00
CA GLN A 218 -16.24 -2.36 -13.30
C GLN A 218 -15.23 -1.24 -13.44
N ASP A 219 -15.73 -0.03 -13.71
CA ASP A 219 -14.94 1.15 -14.08
C ASP A 219 -14.17 1.81 -12.93
N GLN A 220 -14.24 1.25 -11.72
CA GLN A 220 -13.67 1.88 -10.53
C GLN A 220 -12.81 0.91 -9.72
N ILE A 221 -11.64 1.41 -9.33
CA ILE A 221 -10.70 0.72 -8.46
C ILE A 221 -10.42 1.63 -7.28
N GLN A 222 -10.57 1.08 -6.09
CA GLN A 222 -10.18 1.76 -4.86
C GLN A 222 -8.81 1.25 -4.42
N GLU A 223 -7.81 2.13 -4.42
CA GLU A 223 -6.52 1.87 -3.79
C GLU A 223 -6.59 2.37 -2.33
N VAL A 224 -6.34 1.47 -1.38
CA VAL A 224 -6.28 1.80 0.05
C VAL A 224 -4.82 1.74 0.49
N LEU A 225 -4.32 2.88 0.98
CA LEU A 225 -2.97 3.02 1.53
C LEU A 225 -3.06 3.08 3.06
N GLY A 226 -2.50 2.08 3.72
CA GLY A 226 -2.28 2.08 5.17
C GLY A 226 -0.88 2.58 5.48
N LEU A 227 -0.79 3.60 6.34
CA LEU A 227 0.48 4.11 6.86
C LEU A 227 0.57 3.75 8.35
N ASP A 228 1.59 2.99 8.71
CA ASP A 228 1.91 2.72 10.10
C ASP A 228 2.87 3.80 10.63
N LEU A 229 2.47 4.45 11.72
CA LEU A 229 3.20 5.55 12.36
C LEU A 229 3.86 5.12 13.68
N GLU A 230 3.66 3.88 14.13
CA GLU A 230 4.24 3.37 15.38
C GLU A 230 5.77 3.50 15.42
N PRO A 231 6.53 3.17 14.34
CA PRO A 231 7.98 3.36 14.34
C PRO A 231 8.42 4.83 14.46
N LEU A 232 7.56 5.78 14.03
CA LEU A 232 7.85 7.21 14.18
C LEU A 232 7.61 7.68 15.61
N CYS A 233 6.66 7.08 16.32
CA CYS A 233 6.39 7.36 17.73
C CYS A 233 7.55 6.86 18.61
N GLU A 234 8.13 5.69 18.32
CA GLU A 234 9.29 5.14 19.05
C GLU A 234 10.54 6.04 18.95
N LEU A 235 10.67 6.82 17.88
CA LEU A 235 11.77 7.76 17.68
C LEU A 235 11.61 9.07 18.48
N ILE A 236 10.43 9.33 19.06
CA ILE A 236 10.21 10.51 19.88
C ILE A 236 10.79 10.25 21.27
N GLU A 237 11.86 10.97 21.61
CA GLU A 237 12.43 10.90 22.97
C GLU A 237 11.36 11.24 24.02
N GLY A 238 11.15 10.31 24.95
CA GLY A 238 10.24 10.47 26.09
C GLY A 238 10.74 11.51 27.08
N GLY A 239 10.55 12.79 26.76
CA GLY A 239 10.71 13.89 27.70
C GLY A 239 9.36 14.22 28.36
N GLN A 240 9.25 13.98 29.66
CA GLN A 240 8.13 14.48 30.48
C GLN A 240 8.59 15.78 31.15
N ASN A 241 8.36 16.91 30.49
CA ASN A 241 8.60 18.21 31.10
C ASN A 241 7.34 18.65 31.83
N ARG A 242 7.47 19.22 33.03
CA ARG A 242 6.33 19.75 33.78
C ARG A 242 6.38 21.27 33.74
N LEU A 243 5.29 21.90 33.32
CA LEU A 243 5.12 23.34 33.37
C LEU A 243 4.12 23.66 34.49
N PHE A 244 4.56 24.48 35.44
CA PHE A 244 3.74 24.88 36.57
C PHE A 244 3.17 26.28 36.27
N ALA A 245 1.85 26.42 36.29
CA ALA A 245 1.15 27.68 36.08
C ALA A 245 0.37 28.04 37.35
N GLN A 246 0.41 29.31 37.75
CA GLN A 246 -0.37 29.79 38.89
C GLN A 246 -1.79 30.14 38.42
N THR A 247 -2.82 29.60 39.07
CA THR A 247 -4.23 29.93 38.81
C THR A 247 -4.90 30.48 40.06
N ASN A 248 -5.83 31.42 39.88
CA ASN A 248 -6.60 32.07 40.94
C ASN A 248 -8.01 31.45 41.12
N ASP A 249 -8.26 30.25 40.60
CA ASP A 249 -9.52 29.54 40.81
C ASP A 249 -9.57 28.87 42.20
N GLU A 250 -10.66 29.13 42.92
CA GLU A 250 -10.89 28.72 44.33
C GLU A 250 -11.00 27.19 44.51
N GLU A 251 -11.10 26.40 43.44
CA GLU A 251 -11.22 24.93 43.50
C GLU A 251 -9.87 24.19 43.65
N VAL A 252 -8.73 24.85 43.41
CA VAL A 252 -7.40 24.22 43.49
C VAL A 252 -6.71 24.61 44.79
N GLN A 253 -6.66 23.68 45.76
CA GLN A 253 -6.22 23.88 47.15
C GLN A 253 -4.80 24.47 47.37
N ASN A 254 -4.01 24.72 46.32
CA ASN A 254 -2.69 25.36 46.39
C ASN A 254 -2.35 26.29 45.21
N GLY A 255 -3.33 26.76 44.42
CA GLY A 255 -3.12 27.79 43.39
C GLY A 255 -2.12 27.49 42.26
N VAL A 256 -1.58 26.26 42.16
CA VAL A 256 -0.61 25.85 41.14
C VAL A 256 -1.16 24.66 40.35
N LEU A 257 -1.37 24.86 39.06
CA LEU A 257 -1.69 23.83 38.07
C LEU A 257 -0.40 23.25 37.50
N VAL A 258 -0.31 21.92 37.47
CA VAL A 258 0.81 21.19 36.86
C VAL A 258 0.37 20.71 35.48
N HIS A 259 0.98 21.23 34.43
CA HIS A 259 0.80 20.76 33.06
C HIS A 259 1.93 19.81 32.67
N GLU A 260 1.63 18.54 32.44
CA GLU A 260 2.59 17.59 31.87
C GLU A 260 2.73 17.85 30.36
N ILE A 261 3.90 18.31 29.93
CA ILE A 261 4.26 18.56 28.54
C ILE A 261 4.96 17.32 28.00
N GLU A 262 4.25 16.60 27.14
CA GLU A 262 4.84 15.57 26.29
C GLU A 262 5.50 16.21 25.06
N ARG A 263 6.66 15.69 24.67
CA ARG A 263 7.30 16.08 23.40
C ARG A 263 6.43 15.56 22.24
N GLN A 264 6.06 16.47 21.34
CA GLN A 264 5.23 16.17 20.18
C GLN A 264 5.95 16.55 18.89
N HIS A 265 5.87 15.69 17.88
CA HIS A 265 6.41 15.94 16.55
C HIS A 265 5.26 16.11 15.56
N SER A 266 5.26 17.20 14.81
CA SER A 266 4.28 17.48 13.77
C SER A 266 4.79 17.02 12.41
N TYR A 267 4.01 16.18 11.74
CA TYR A 267 4.28 15.66 10.40
C TYR A 267 3.21 16.17 9.42
N THR A 268 3.64 16.58 8.23
CA THR A 268 2.73 16.91 7.14
C THR A 268 2.66 15.74 6.17
N LEU A 269 1.48 15.16 6.01
CA LEU A 269 1.20 14.14 5.00
C LEU A 269 0.52 14.82 3.81
N LEU A 270 1.05 14.58 2.61
CA LEU A 270 0.50 15.10 1.37
C LEU A 270 0.34 13.95 0.39
N VAL A 271 -0.91 13.64 0.04
CA VAL A 271 -1.23 12.67 -1.00
C VAL A 271 -1.57 13.43 -2.26
N VAL A 272 -0.88 13.11 -3.36
CA VAL A 272 -1.16 13.68 -4.68
C VAL A 272 -1.51 12.56 -5.62
N CYS A 273 -2.72 12.61 -6.19
CA CYS A 273 -3.21 11.66 -7.18
C CYS A 273 -3.24 12.31 -8.56
N THR A 274 -2.65 11.64 -9.54
CA THR A 274 -2.67 12.05 -10.94
C THR A 274 -3.19 10.90 -11.79
N VAL A 275 -4.36 11.07 -12.38
CA VAL A 275 -4.92 10.09 -13.32
C VAL A 275 -4.35 10.36 -14.72
N PRO A 276 -3.85 9.35 -15.43
CA PRO A 276 -3.39 9.52 -16.81
C PRO A 276 -4.54 10.05 -17.68
N GLY A 277 -4.39 11.26 -18.24
CA GLY A 277 -5.41 11.91 -19.08
C GLY A 277 -6.14 13.07 -18.40
N ASP A 278 -6.00 13.25 -17.08
CA ASP A 278 -6.53 14.40 -16.36
C ASP A 278 -5.39 15.41 -16.06
N PRO A 279 -5.48 16.68 -16.51
CA PRO A 279 -4.48 17.70 -16.18
C PRO A 279 -4.53 18.14 -14.72
N VAL A 280 -5.62 17.85 -13.98
CA VAL A 280 -5.80 18.28 -12.59
C VAL A 280 -5.21 17.23 -11.65
N ALA A 281 -4.05 17.55 -11.08
CA ALA A 281 -3.50 16.81 -9.95
C ALA A 281 -4.33 17.11 -8.71
N ARG A 282 -5.01 16.09 -8.17
CA ARG A 282 -5.79 16.20 -6.93
C ARG A 282 -4.87 15.97 -5.74
N ALA A 283 -5.03 16.75 -4.69
CA ALA A 283 -4.20 16.61 -3.50
C ALA A 283 -5.01 16.76 -2.21
N GLN A 284 -4.66 15.93 -1.23
CA GLN A 284 -5.16 16.05 0.13
C GLN A 284 -3.99 16.18 1.09
N ARG A 285 -4.17 17.08 2.07
CA ARG A 285 -3.18 17.36 3.09
C ARG A 285 -3.72 16.98 4.47
N TRP A 286 -2.89 16.32 5.25
CA TRP A 286 -3.11 16.10 6.67
C TRP A 286 -1.95 16.66 7.48
N SER A 287 -2.29 17.31 8.59
CA SER A 287 -1.35 17.64 9.66
C SER A 287 -1.54 16.60 10.75
N VAL A 288 -0.50 15.79 11.01
CA VAL A 288 -0.54 14.73 12.02
C VAL A 288 0.48 15.04 13.09
N THR A 289 0.01 15.22 14.32
CA THR A 289 0.85 15.42 15.49
C THR A 289 0.98 14.09 16.22
N LEU A 290 2.21 13.60 16.36
CA LEU A 290 2.54 12.36 17.05
C LEU A 290 3.16 12.66 18.41
N SER A 291 2.82 11.82 19.40
CA SER A 291 3.48 11.73 20.70
C SER A 291 3.97 10.30 20.93
N VAL A 292 4.69 10.08 22.03
CA VAL A 292 5.19 8.74 22.44
C VAL A 292 4.04 7.72 22.59
N ARG A 293 2.83 8.18 22.89
CA ARG A 293 1.63 7.35 23.10
C ARG A 293 0.82 7.10 21.82
N GLY A 294 1.20 7.72 20.70
CA GLY A 294 0.51 7.58 19.42
C GLY A 294 0.08 8.90 18.80
N ILE A 295 -1.02 8.89 18.06
CA ILE A 295 -1.53 10.06 17.33
C ILE A 295 -2.24 10.99 18.32
N ALA A 296 -1.69 12.19 18.55
CA ALA A 296 -2.27 13.19 19.44
C ALA A 296 -3.33 14.05 18.73
N GLN A 297 -3.07 14.43 17.47
CA GLN A 297 -3.98 15.25 16.68
C GLN A 297 -3.85 14.91 15.20
N CYS A 298 -4.97 14.87 14.49
CA CYS A 298 -5.00 14.68 13.04
C CYS A 298 -5.99 15.68 12.44
N GLU A 299 -5.48 16.64 11.68
CA GLU A 299 -6.29 17.62 10.97
C GLU A 299 -6.20 17.38 9.48
N ALA A 300 -7.33 17.08 8.85
CA ALA A 300 -7.45 17.03 7.41
C ALA A 300 -7.81 18.42 6.88
N ARG A 301 -7.13 18.85 5.81
CA ARG A 301 -7.61 19.97 5.00
C ARG A 301 -8.54 19.43 3.92
N ASP A 302 -9.64 20.16 3.66
CA ASP A 302 -10.60 19.78 2.62
C ASP A 302 -9.89 19.55 1.29
N ALA A 303 -10.27 18.45 0.65
CA ALA A 303 -9.73 18.00 -0.61
C ALA A 303 -10.87 17.81 -1.61
N ASP A 304 -10.60 18.21 -2.84
CA ASP A 304 -11.51 18.07 -3.97
C ASP A 304 -11.39 16.64 -4.54
N TRP A 305 -11.95 15.67 -3.83
CA TRP A 305 -12.04 14.28 -4.29
C TRP A 305 -13.25 14.11 -5.20
N PRO A 306 -13.17 13.28 -6.26
CA PRO A 306 -14.37 12.84 -6.95
C PRO A 306 -15.24 12.06 -5.95
N THR A 307 -16.43 12.57 -5.69
CA THR A 307 -17.46 11.79 -5.01
C THR A 307 -17.74 10.55 -5.85
N PRO A 308 -17.83 9.35 -5.24
CA PRO A 308 -18.26 8.18 -5.97
C PRO A 308 -19.66 8.43 -6.52
N ALA A 309 -19.81 8.28 -7.85
CA ALA A 309 -21.10 8.32 -8.54
C ALA A 309 -21.87 7.02 -8.33
#